data_AF-A0A1G7G7Q3-F1
#
_entry.id   AF-A0A1G7G7Q3-F1
#
_cell.length_a   1.000
_cell.length_b   1.000
_cell.length_c   1.000
_cell.angle_alpha   90.00
_cell.angle_beta   90.00
_cell.angle_gamma   90.00
#
_symmetry.space_group_name_H-M   'P 1'
#
loop_
_entity.id
_entity.type
_entity.pdbx_description
1 polymer ?
#
loop_
_entity_poly.entity_id
_entity_poly.type
_entity_poly.pdbx_seq_one_letter_code
_entity_poly.pdbx_strand_id
1 'polypeptide(L)'
;MGALFFWALYTPKLWAHLASRTTLHHDWPMIHLRPHHLLCLLTYVGKGYTPDFVHNYDRIAARMSKGEEIEIVDGPDDICAPLLKEDAAHCHGDSVGARDALAARDVGALLGLEITVGVRLTLNAARLEQLRAGFASGHVRIACQGCDWADLCTDVAQGGFAGVRLTGDL
;
A
#
# COMPACT_ATOMS: atom_id res chain seq x y z
N MET A 1 44.77 55.58 -17.80
CA MET A 1 45.21 54.21 -18.16
C MET A 1 43.97 53.46 -18.61
N GLY A 2 43.75 53.41 -19.92
CA GLY A 2 42.58 52.76 -20.52
C GLY A 2 42.87 51.29 -20.78
N ALA A 3 41.87 50.44 -20.53
CA ALA A 3 41.88 49.05 -20.97
C ALA A 3 40.78 48.90 -22.02
N LEU A 4 41.17 48.34 -23.16
CA LEU A 4 40.35 48.14 -24.33
C LEU A 4 40.71 46.78 -24.92
N PHE A 5 39.65 46.04 -25.29
CA PHE A 5 39.59 44.93 -26.26
C PHE A 5 40.34 43.63 -25.89
N PHE A 6 39.86 42.41 -26.12
CA PHE A 6 38.59 41.79 -26.52
C PHE A 6 38.90 40.27 -26.50
N TRP A 7 38.03 39.40 -25.98
CA TRP A 7 37.59 38.21 -26.74
C TRP A 7 36.45 37.49 -26.01
N ALA A 8 35.45 37.19 -26.82
CA ALA A 8 34.23 36.49 -26.48
C ALA A 8 34.46 34.97 -26.45
N LEU A 9 33.40 34.29 -26.03
CA LEU A 9 33.08 32.86 -26.19
C LEU A 9 33.60 31.94 -25.09
N TYR A 10 32.75 31.69 -24.08
CA TYR A 10 32.22 30.34 -23.83
C TYR A 10 31.05 30.43 -22.84
N THR A 11 29.82 30.34 -23.35
CA THR A 11 28.60 30.21 -22.54
C THR A 11 28.48 28.79 -22.00
N PRO A 12 28.22 28.54 -20.71
CA PRO A 12 27.86 27.21 -20.23
C PRO A 12 26.39 26.93 -20.59
N LYS A 13 26.12 26.59 -21.86
CA LYS A 13 24.89 25.88 -22.22
C LYS A 13 25.15 24.40 -22.04
N LEU A 14 24.92 23.86 -20.84
CA LEU A 14 24.71 22.42 -20.71
C LEU A 14 23.90 22.03 -19.46
N TRP A 15 22.90 22.83 -19.08
CA TRP A 15 21.92 22.47 -18.05
C TRP A 15 20.50 22.66 -18.58
N ALA A 16 20.25 22.08 -19.75
CA ALA A 16 18.91 22.00 -20.33
C ALA A 16 18.90 20.88 -21.36
N HIS A 17 18.90 19.62 -20.90
CA HIS A 17 18.29 18.47 -21.55
C HIS A 17 18.60 17.24 -20.71
N LEU A 18 17.70 16.95 -19.78
CA LEU A 18 17.24 15.62 -19.38
C LEU A 18 16.01 15.86 -18.48
N ALA A 19 15.04 16.62 -19.00
CA ALA A 19 13.70 16.64 -18.44
C ALA A 19 13.08 15.28 -18.79
N SER A 20 12.86 14.50 -17.75
CA SER A 20 12.39 13.12 -17.71
C SER A 20 11.23 12.84 -18.66
N ARG A 21 11.48 12.02 -19.68
CA ARG A 21 10.46 11.14 -20.25
C ARG A 21 10.73 9.73 -19.74
N THR A 22 10.26 9.47 -18.54
CA THR A 22 10.01 8.11 -18.03
C THR A 22 8.77 8.21 -17.17
N THR A 23 7.65 7.73 -17.70
CA THR A 23 6.61 7.14 -16.86
C THR A 23 7.31 6.01 -16.11
N LEU A 24 7.75 6.28 -14.88
CA LEU A 24 8.25 5.23 -13.99
C LEU A 24 7.03 4.36 -13.62
N HIS A 25 6.71 3.40 -14.48
CA HIS A 25 6.17 2.13 -14.01
C HIS A 25 7.28 1.53 -13.16
N HIS A 26 7.30 1.89 -11.89
CA HIS A 26 8.19 1.32 -10.91
C HIS A 26 7.61 -0.06 -10.58
N ASP A 27 7.89 -1.02 -11.46
CA ASP A 27 7.72 -2.44 -11.19
C ASP A 27 8.85 -2.86 -10.24
N TRP A 28 8.74 -2.45 -8.97
CA TRP A 28 9.58 -2.99 -7.92
C TRP A 28 9.19 -4.47 -7.77
N PRO A 29 10.15 -5.39 -7.60
CA PRO A 29 9.88 -6.83 -7.51
C PRO A 29 9.16 -7.27 -6.22
N MET A 30 8.54 -6.33 -5.52
CA MET A 30 7.99 -6.48 -4.19
C MET A 30 6.86 -5.46 -4.00
N ILE A 31 5.87 -5.82 -3.17
CA ILE A 31 4.78 -4.94 -2.77
C ILE A 31 5.14 -4.33 -1.41
N HIS A 32 5.08 -3.01 -1.28
CA HIS A 32 5.21 -2.36 0.03
C HIS A 32 3.82 -2.15 0.62
N LEU A 33 3.59 -2.67 1.82
CA LEU A 33 2.35 -2.48 2.54
C LEU A 33 2.60 -2.03 3.97
N ARG A 34 1.80 -1.06 4.42
CA ARG A 34 1.69 -0.77 5.85
C ARG A 34 0.78 -1.80 6.53
N PRO A 35 0.97 -2.09 7.84
CA PRO A 35 0.30 -3.21 8.49
C PRO A 35 -1.23 -3.22 8.37
N HIS A 36 -1.93 -2.08 8.51
CA HIS A 36 -3.40 -2.12 8.45
C HIS A 36 -3.93 -2.39 7.04
N HIS A 37 -3.18 -2.07 5.99
CA HIS A 37 -3.56 -2.37 4.62
C HIS A 37 -3.52 -3.86 4.29
N LEU A 38 -2.74 -4.66 5.03
CA LEU A 38 -2.87 -6.12 4.99
C LEU A 38 -4.30 -6.55 5.35
N LEU A 39 -4.93 -5.92 6.36
CA LEU A 39 -6.30 -6.21 6.76
C LEU A 39 -7.30 -5.73 5.71
N CYS A 40 -7.11 -4.52 5.16
CA CYS A 40 -8.00 -3.97 4.13
C CYS A 40 -8.06 -4.87 2.88
N LEU A 41 -6.92 -5.46 2.49
CA LEU A 41 -6.82 -6.40 1.37
C LEU A 41 -7.67 -7.66 1.55
N LEU A 42 -7.85 -8.13 2.79
CA LEU A 42 -8.63 -9.34 3.09
C LEU A 42 -10.09 -9.24 2.65
N THR A 43 -10.62 -8.01 2.61
CA THR A 43 -12.02 -7.68 2.30
C THR A 43 -12.18 -6.76 1.10
N TYR A 44 -11.13 -6.54 0.31
CA TYR A 44 -11.18 -5.61 -0.81
C TYR A 44 -12.03 -6.15 -1.97
N VAL A 45 -13.13 -5.45 -2.29
CA VAL A 45 -14.13 -5.84 -3.30
C VAL A 45 -14.21 -4.88 -4.50
N GLY A 46 -13.18 -4.06 -4.73
CA GLY A 46 -13.19 -3.09 -5.84
C GLY A 46 -13.86 -1.74 -5.52
N LYS A 47 -13.91 -1.37 -4.24
CA LYS A 47 -14.42 -0.07 -3.78
C LYS A 47 -13.27 0.74 -3.17
N GLY A 48 -13.30 2.05 -3.35
CA GLY A 48 -12.27 2.94 -2.84
C GLY A 48 -12.61 4.40 -3.08
N TYR A 49 -11.65 5.29 -2.77
CA TYR A 49 -11.86 6.73 -2.76
C TYR A 49 -12.04 7.34 -4.16
N THR A 50 -11.26 6.87 -5.14
CA THR A 50 -11.25 7.38 -6.52
C THR A 50 -11.07 6.23 -7.51
N PRO A 51 -11.42 6.43 -8.80
CA PRO A 51 -11.16 5.41 -9.83
C PRO A 51 -9.68 5.00 -9.92
N ASP A 52 -8.74 5.95 -9.82
CA ASP A 52 -7.31 5.65 -9.88
C ASP A 52 -6.84 4.86 -8.65
N PHE A 53 -7.40 5.15 -7.47
CA PHE A 53 -7.17 4.34 -6.27
C PHE A 53 -7.65 2.90 -6.46
N VAL A 54 -8.87 2.71 -6.99
CA VAL A 54 -9.43 1.38 -7.25
C VAL A 54 -8.60 0.62 -8.28
N HIS A 55 -8.19 1.23 -9.38
CA HIS A 55 -7.33 0.61 -10.39
C HIS A 55 -5.97 0.19 -9.80
N ASN A 56 -5.36 1.03 -8.97
CA ASN A 56 -4.10 0.69 -8.30
C ASN A 56 -4.29 -0.47 -7.30
N TYR A 57 -5.37 -0.43 -6.52
CA TYR A 57 -5.66 -1.45 -5.53
C TYR A 57 -5.95 -2.81 -6.20
N ASP A 58 -6.64 -2.81 -7.33
CA ASP A 58 -6.85 -4.00 -8.17
C ASP A 58 -5.53 -4.62 -8.64
N ARG A 59 -4.60 -3.79 -9.12
CA ARG A 59 -3.27 -4.24 -9.54
C ARG A 59 -2.50 -4.88 -8.38
N ILE A 60 -2.54 -4.28 -7.20
CA ILE A 60 -1.84 -4.79 -6.00
C ILE A 60 -2.45 -6.11 -5.53
N ALA A 61 -3.79 -6.21 -5.49
CA ALA A 61 -4.47 -7.46 -5.15
C ALA A 61 -4.11 -8.58 -6.14
N ALA A 62 -4.05 -8.28 -7.45
CA ALA A 62 -3.66 -9.26 -8.46
C ALA A 62 -2.19 -9.71 -8.34
N ARG A 63 -1.26 -8.80 -8.02
CA ARG A 63 0.16 -9.12 -7.76
C ARG A 63 0.30 -10.05 -6.54
N MET A 64 -0.35 -9.68 -5.45
CA MET A 64 -0.32 -10.44 -4.20
C MET A 64 -0.97 -11.82 -4.35
N SER A 65 -2.04 -11.92 -5.14
CA SER A 65 -2.70 -13.21 -5.46
C SER A 65 -1.78 -14.16 -6.24
N LYS A 66 -0.80 -13.62 -6.97
CA LYS A 66 0.25 -14.40 -7.66
C LYS A 66 1.43 -14.77 -6.76
N GLY A 67 1.35 -14.48 -5.46
CA GLY A 67 2.37 -14.78 -4.47
C GLY A 67 3.54 -13.82 -4.44
N GLU A 68 3.39 -12.61 -4.99
CA GLU A 68 4.45 -11.59 -4.88
C GLU A 68 4.71 -11.25 -3.41
N GLU A 69 6.00 -11.14 -3.06
CA GLU A 69 6.44 -10.86 -1.69
C GLU A 69 6.02 -9.45 -1.25
N ILE A 70 5.67 -9.32 0.02
CA ILE A 70 5.29 -8.07 0.67
C ILE A 70 6.39 -7.68 1.64
N GLU A 71 6.81 -6.42 1.64
CA GLU A 71 7.61 -5.82 2.70
C GLU A 71 6.73 -4.86 3.53
N ILE A 72 6.84 -4.99 4.85
CA ILE A 72 6.17 -4.10 5.79
C ILE A 72 6.91 -2.77 5.82
N VAL A 73 6.19 -1.68 5.55
CA VAL A 73 6.73 -0.32 5.59
C VAL A 73 6.03 0.55 6.62
N ASP A 74 6.71 1.61 7.05
CA ASP A 74 6.11 2.70 7.82
C ASP A 74 5.56 3.78 6.87
N GLY A 75 4.47 4.44 7.28
CA GLY A 75 3.85 5.51 6.51
C GLY A 75 3.03 5.04 5.30
N PRO A 76 2.77 5.94 4.32
CA PRO A 76 2.01 5.59 3.13
C PRO A 76 2.71 4.53 2.27
N ASP A 77 1.93 3.66 1.66
CA ASP A 77 2.43 2.48 0.96
C ASP A 77 1.97 2.42 -0.52
N ASP A 78 2.19 1.29 -1.18
CA ASP A 78 1.84 1.12 -2.59
C ASP A 78 0.35 1.35 -2.87
N ILE A 79 -0.55 1.05 -1.92
CA ILE A 79 -1.99 1.27 -2.07
C ILE A 79 -2.31 2.78 -2.06
N CYS A 80 -1.65 3.54 -1.18
CA CYS A 80 -1.84 4.99 -1.04
C CYS A 80 -1.43 5.80 -2.28
N ALA A 81 -0.53 5.26 -3.11
CA ALA A 81 0.21 6.03 -4.12
C ALA A 81 -0.62 7.00 -4.98
N PRO A 82 -1.84 6.64 -5.47
CA PRO A 82 -2.65 7.56 -6.27
C PRO A 82 -3.13 8.81 -5.52
N LEU A 83 -3.24 8.76 -4.20
CA LEU A 83 -3.81 9.81 -3.35
C LEU A 83 -2.75 10.72 -2.74
N LEU A 84 -1.46 10.39 -2.85
CA LEU A 84 -0.36 11.15 -2.23
C LEU A 84 -0.17 12.57 -2.80
N LYS A 85 -0.82 12.89 -3.90
CA LYS A 85 -0.80 14.22 -4.50
C LYS A 85 -1.89 15.14 -3.96
N GLU A 86 -2.76 14.64 -3.09
CA GLU A 86 -3.86 15.40 -2.50
C GLU A 86 -3.43 16.04 -1.18
N ASP A 87 -3.81 17.30 -0.95
CA ASP A 87 -3.39 18.09 0.22
C ASP A 87 -3.84 17.49 1.57
N ALA A 88 -4.87 16.64 1.56
CA ALA A 88 -5.44 15.99 2.74
C ALA A 88 -5.49 14.46 2.56
N ALA A 89 -4.42 13.87 2.02
CA ALA A 89 -4.36 12.43 1.81
C ALA A 89 -4.60 11.68 3.14
N HIS A 90 -5.68 10.88 3.17
CA HIS A 90 -6.17 10.17 4.35
C HIS A 90 -5.11 9.30 5.05
N CYS A 91 -4.08 8.87 4.31
CA CYS A 91 -2.97 8.04 4.80
C CYS A 91 -2.07 8.74 5.84
N HIS A 92 -2.20 10.06 6.00
CA HIS A 92 -1.49 10.87 6.99
C HIS A 92 -2.31 11.21 8.25
N GLY A 93 -3.55 10.72 8.36
CA GLY A 93 -4.37 11.01 9.53
C GLY A 93 -3.74 10.52 10.84
N ASP A 94 -4.00 11.26 11.93
CA ASP A 94 -3.38 11.00 13.25
C ASP A 94 -3.66 9.58 13.77
N SER A 95 -4.82 9.00 13.42
CA SER A 95 -5.20 7.65 13.85
C SER A 95 -4.44 6.53 13.14
N VAL A 96 -3.81 6.80 12.00
CA VAL A 96 -3.36 5.74 11.09
C VAL A 96 -2.17 4.96 11.68
N GLY A 97 -1.23 5.64 12.33
CA GLY A 97 -0.11 4.96 13.00
C GLY A 97 -0.56 4.02 14.13
N ALA A 98 -1.59 4.40 14.89
CA ALA A 98 -2.18 3.53 15.90
C ALA A 98 -2.84 2.29 15.27
N ARG A 99 -3.53 2.46 14.14
CA ARG A 99 -4.12 1.33 13.39
C ARG A 99 -3.05 0.37 12.89
N ASP A 100 -1.92 0.88 12.40
CA ASP A 100 -0.80 0.04 11.99
C ASP A 100 -0.24 -0.79 13.13
N ALA A 101 0.00 -0.17 14.29
CA ALA A 101 0.52 -0.87 15.46
C ALA A 101 -0.44 -1.99 15.92
N LEU A 102 -1.74 -1.72 15.93
CA LEU A 102 -2.77 -2.71 16.27
C LEU A 102 -2.81 -3.86 15.25
N ALA A 103 -2.79 -3.54 13.95
CA ALA A 103 -2.81 -4.52 12.89
C ALA A 103 -1.55 -5.41 12.91
N ALA A 104 -0.36 -4.81 13.05
CA ALA A 104 0.90 -5.53 13.14
C ALA A 104 0.90 -6.52 14.33
N ARG A 105 0.46 -6.07 15.50
CA ARG A 105 0.35 -6.92 16.69
C ARG A 105 -0.59 -8.10 16.46
N ASP A 106 -1.82 -7.85 16.00
CA ASP A 106 -2.84 -8.90 15.95
C ASP A 106 -2.58 -9.88 14.79
N VAL A 107 -2.14 -9.39 13.63
CA VAL A 107 -1.71 -10.24 12.50
C VAL A 107 -0.50 -11.07 12.90
N GLY A 108 0.49 -10.45 13.55
CA GLY A 108 1.69 -11.15 14.02
C GLY A 108 1.36 -12.25 15.01
N ALA A 109 0.55 -11.95 16.03
CA ALA A 109 0.09 -12.93 17.01
C ALA A 109 -0.67 -14.10 16.35
N LEU A 110 -1.52 -13.81 15.37
CA LEU A 110 -2.27 -14.86 14.65
C LEU A 110 -1.33 -15.74 13.84
N LEU A 111 -0.41 -15.16 13.07
CA LEU A 111 0.49 -15.91 12.17
C LEU A 111 1.71 -16.52 12.88
N GLY A 112 1.94 -16.21 14.16
CA GLY A 112 3.15 -16.58 14.88
C GLY A 112 4.40 -15.89 14.32
N LEU A 113 4.25 -14.63 13.88
CA LEU A 113 5.31 -13.82 13.28
C LEU A 113 5.45 -12.50 14.04
N GLU A 114 6.67 -11.97 14.08
CA GLU A 114 6.88 -10.57 14.45
C GLU A 114 6.71 -9.71 13.18
N ILE A 115 5.71 -8.82 13.18
CA ILE A 115 5.43 -7.91 12.07
C ILE A 115 6.00 -6.53 12.42
N THR A 116 7.16 -6.22 11.87
CA THR A 116 7.87 -4.93 12.04
C THR A 116 8.34 -4.42 10.68
N VAL A 117 8.73 -3.15 10.62
CA VAL A 117 9.22 -2.52 9.38
C VAL A 117 10.42 -3.31 8.83
N GLY A 118 10.39 -3.60 7.52
CA GLY A 118 11.39 -4.39 6.81
C GLY A 118 11.14 -5.90 6.85
N VAL A 119 10.17 -6.39 7.63
CA VAL A 119 9.76 -7.81 7.57
C VAL A 119 9.14 -8.10 6.22
N ARG A 120 9.48 -9.26 5.68
CA ARG A 120 8.95 -9.75 4.41
C ARG A 120 8.09 -10.98 4.59
N LEU A 121 6.99 -11.03 3.87
CA LEU A 121 6.06 -12.16 3.90
C LEU A 121 5.35 -12.36 2.56
N THR A 122 5.01 -13.62 2.30
CA THR A 122 4.03 -14.00 1.27
C THR A 122 2.80 -14.55 1.96
N LEU A 123 1.62 -14.23 1.43
CA LEU A 123 0.36 -14.87 1.82
C LEU A 123 0.04 -16.01 0.85
N ASN A 124 0.27 -17.24 1.28
CA ASN A 124 -0.27 -18.42 0.61
C ASN A 124 -1.74 -18.64 1.00
N ALA A 125 -2.39 -19.62 0.37
CA ALA A 125 -3.78 -19.98 0.63
C ALA A 125 -4.08 -20.18 2.13
N ALA A 126 -3.23 -20.94 2.83
CA ALA A 126 -3.42 -21.26 4.25
C ALA A 126 -3.35 -20.01 5.16
N ARG A 127 -2.35 -19.14 4.94
CA ARG A 127 -2.24 -17.87 5.69
C ARG A 127 -3.41 -16.95 5.39
N LEU A 128 -3.84 -16.87 4.13
CA LEU A 128 -4.98 -16.05 3.73
C LEU A 128 -6.28 -16.55 4.39
N GLU A 129 -6.51 -17.86 4.41
CA GLU A 129 -7.65 -18.47 5.10
C GLU A 129 -7.61 -18.17 6.60
N GLN A 130 -6.46 -18.36 7.25
CA GLN A 130 -6.28 -18.08 8.67
C GLN A 130 -6.57 -16.61 9.00
N LEU A 131 -6.03 -15.68 8.20
CA LEU A 131 -6.26 -14.24 8.36
C LEU A 131 -7.73 -13.87 8.17
N ARG A 132 -8.41 -14.45 7.18
CA ARG A 132 -9.84 -14.24 6.95
C ARG A 132 -10.69 -14.78 8.09
N ALA A 133 -10.38 -15.96 8.61
CA ALA A 133 -11.06 -16.50 9.79
C ALA A 133 -10.85 -15.62 11.03
N GLY A 134 -9.61 -15.15 11.25
CA GLY A 134 -9.29 -14.18 12.31
C GLY A 134 -10.02 -12.84 12.14
N PHE A 135 -10.18 -12.37 10.90
CA PHE A 135 -10.88 -11.14 10.61
C PHE A 135 -12.39 -11.28 10.86
N ALA A 136 -13.00 -12.35 10.34
CA ALA A 136 -14.44 -12.61 10.49
C ALA A 136 -14.86 -12.81 11.95
N SER A 137 -14.00 -13.42 12.76
CA SER A 137 -14.23 -13.61 14.19
C SER A 137 -13.92 -12.38 15.06
N GLY A 138 -13.36 -11.32 14.47
CA GLY A 138 -13.03 -10.09 15.19
C GLY A 138 -11.60 -10.04 15.78
N HIS A 139 -10.88 -11.16 15.83
CA HIS A 139 -9.58 -11.29 16.51
C HIS A 139 -8.49 -10.36 15.96
N VAL A 140 -8.45 -10.12 14.65
CA VAL A 140 -7.38 -9.29 14.03
C VAL A 140 -7.83 -7.92 13.56
N ARG A 141 -9.07 -7.52 13.83
CA ARG A 141 -9.65 -6.28 13.27
C ARG A 141 -9.92 -5.19 14.30
N ILE A 142 -9.21 -5.20 15.43
CA ILE A 142 -9.22 -4.09 16.40
C ILE A 142 -8.79 -2.79 15.72
N ALA A 143 -7.80 -2.84 14.83
CA ALA A 143 -7.35 -1.72 14.00
C ALA A 143 -8.46 -1.09 13.12
N CYS A 144 -9.56 -1.81 12.86
CA CYS A 144 -10.67 -1.33 12.04
C CYS A 144 -11.69 -0.49 12.83
N GLN A 145 -11.59 -0.41 14.16
CA GLN A 145 -12.51 0.40 14.96
C GLN A 145 -12.48 1.87 14.52
N GLY A 146 -13.66 2.45 14.30
CA GLY A 146 -13.80 3.82 13.78
C GLY A 146 -13.26 4.03 12.37
N CYS A 147 -13.08 2.98 11.56
CA CYS A 147 -12.78 3.11 10.12
C CYS A 147 -14.08 3.32 9.35
N ASP A 148 -14.09 4.27 8.39
CA ASP A 148 -15.28 4.57 7.56
C ASP A 148 -15.75 3.38 6.72
N TRP A 149 -14.85 2.43 6.44
CA TRP A 149 -15.14 1.22 5.67
C TRP A 149 -15.48 0.00 6.54
N ALA A 150 -15.53 0.14 7.86
CA ALA A 150 -15.68 -0.99 8.77
C ALA A 150 -16.95 -1.81 8.51
N ASP A 151 -18.08 -1.15 8.19
CA ASP A 151 -19.36 -1.81 7.91
C ASP A 151 -19.30 -2.61 6.61
N LEU A 152 -18.77 -2.01 5.53
CA LEU A 152 -18.54 -2.74 4.27
C LEU A 152 -17.68 -3.99 4.51
N CYS A 153 -16.58 -3.86 5.25
CA CYS A 153 -15.71 -5.00 5.53
C CYS A 153 -16.40 -6.06 6.39
N THR A 154 -17.32 -5.66 7.27
CA THR A 154 -18.17 -6.58 8.04
C THR A 154 -19.11 -7.35 7.14
N ASP A 155 -19.81 -6.68 6.22
CA ASP A 155 -20.73 -7.32 5.28
C ASP A 155 -19.98 -8.32 4.39
N VAL A 156 -18.79 -7.95 3.89
CA VAL A 156 -17.94 -8.84 3.10
C VAL A 156 -17.52 -10.08 3.90
N ALA A 157 -17.11 -9.92 5.16
CA ALA A 157 -16.71 -11.03 6.00
C ALA A 157 -17.89 -11.96 6.34
N GLN A 158 -19.08 -11.41 6.62
CA GLN A 158 -20.31 -12.18 6.86
C GLN A 158 -20.80 -12.89 5.59
N GLY A 159 -20.58 -12.29 4.42
CA GLY A 159 -20.82 -12.89 3.11
C GLY A 159 -19.75 -13.91 2.68
N GLY A 160 -18.89 -14.37 3.58
CA GLY A 160 -17.87 -15.39 3.29
C GLY A 160 -16.78 -14.91 2.34
N PHE A 161 -16.47 -13.60 2.34
CA PHE A 161 -15.48 -12.99 1.45
C PHE A 161 -15.82 -13.10 -0.04
N ALA A 162 -17.12 -13.25 -0.37
CA ALA A 162 -17.58 -13.27 -1.75
C ALA A 162 -17.20 -11.98 -2.49
N GLY A 163 -16.64 -12.12 -3.70
CA GLY A 163 -16.24 -11.00 -4.54
C GLY A 163 -14.95 -10.28 -4.11
N VAL A 164 -14.23 -10.79 -3.09
CA VAL A 164 -12.92 -10.25 -2.73
C VAL A 164 -11.92 -10.50 -3.85
N ARG A 165 -11.15 -9.47 -4.19
CA ARG A 165 -10.21 -9.47 -5.32
C ARG A 165 -8.85 -10.09 -5.02
N LEU A 166 -8.47 -10.19 -3.74
CA LEU A 166 -7.31 -10.95 -3.31
C LEU A 166 -7.68 -12.44 -3.30
N THR A 167 -7.13 -13.23 -4.22
CA THR A 167 -7.32 -14.68 -4.24
C THR A 167 -6.10 -15.40 -3.69
N GLY A 168 -6.32 -16.60 -3.13
CA GLY A 168 -5.25 -17.43 -2.58
C GLY A 168 -4.79 -18.50 -3.56
N ASP A 169 -4.90 -18.23 -4.86
CA ASP A 169 -4.68 -19.23 -5.91
C ASP A 169 -3.19 -19.51 -6.09
N LEU A 170 -2.60 -20.26 -5.15
CA LEU A 170 -1.32 -20.97 -5.27
C LEU A 170 -1.40 -22.33 -4.57
#